data_AF-A0A9Q3ZGR2-F1
#
_entry.id   AF-A0A9Q3ZGR2-F1
#
_cell.length_a   1.000
_cell.length_b   1.000
_cell.length_c   1.000
_cell.angle_alpha   90.00
_cell.angle_beta   90.00
_cell.angle_gamma   90.00
#
_symmetry.space_group_name_H-M   'P 1'
#
loop_
_entity.id
_entity.type
_entity.pdbx_description
1 polymer ?
#
loop_
_entity_poly.entity_id
_entity_poly.type
_entity_poly.pdbx_seq_one_letter_code
_entity_poly.pdbx_strand_id
1 'polypeptide(L)'
;MVEVSERYLSFGQSCFVREVAIPAGETIEEIAKEYPCVDEAELKIVPQPTASLSGLDALIGVSIFLGGWAGTKFLDEIYDAKLGPAIKGYFRKYIERSGSDKKYSLSILARSKQTSGAVLICCVGSSIEEIELSERHIPRALGVTEKLLSSSRNKSVYLYVIESGKINLEPKAFDNLEGALEGLKRMYPAKLPKNIMIRK
;
A
#
# COMPACT_ATOMS: atom_id res chain seq x y z
N MET A 1 6.70 -18.28 -8.54
CA MET A 1 6.34 -18.59 -7.14
C MET A 1 5.95 -17.29 -6.46
N VAL A 2 4.87 -17.28 -5.68
CA VAL A 2 4.38 -16.10 -4.95
C VAL A 2 4.36 -16.46 -3.47
N GLU A 3 4.83 -15.54 -2.63
CA GLU A 3 4.77 -15.66 -1.17
C GLU A 3 4.15 -14.39 -0.61
N VAL A 4 3.38 -14.54 0.47
CA VAL A 4 2.73 -13.45 1.20
C VAL A 4 3.36 -13.40 2.59
N SER A 5 3.78 -12.22 3.04
CA SER A 5 4.29 -12.04 4.39
C SER A 5 3.14 -11.75 5.35
N GLU A 6 3.26 -12.28 6.56
CA GLU A 6 2.39 -11.93 7.69
C GLU A 6 2.58 -10.46 8.10
N ARG A 7 3.70 -9.83 7.74
CA ARG A 7 3.97 -8.41 8.01
C ARG A 7 3.31 -7.52 6.96
N TYR A 8 2.39 -6.69 7.41
CA TYR A 8 1.66 -5.73 6.60
C TYR A 8 1.90 -4.29 7.05
N LEU A 9 1.78 -3.36 6.10
CA LEU A 9 1.85 -1.93 6.35
C LEU A 9 0.51 -1.45 6.87
N SER A 10 0.49 -0.74 8.00
CA SER A 10 -0.71 -0.03 8.42
C SER A 10 -0.38 1.36 8.95
N PHE A 11 -1.28 2.28 8.69
CA PHE A 11 -1.20 3.66 9.13
C PHE A 11 -2.63 4.19 9.31
N GLY A 12 -2.92 4.88 10.41
CA GLY A 12 -4.22 5.47 10.67
C GLY A 12 -4.49 5.66 12.17
N GLN A 13 -5.68 6.19 12.48
CA GLN A 13 -6.13 6.42 13.86
C GLN A 13 -6.50 5.10 14.57
N SER A 14 -6.70 5.13 15.89
CA SER A 14 -7.04 3.95 16.69
C SER A 14 -8.31 3.23 16.22
N CYS A 15 -9.32 3.98 15.75
CA CYS A 15 -10.53 3.41 15.16
C CYS A 15 -10.24 2.64 13.87
N PHE A 16 -9.38 3.17 13.00
CA PHE A 16 -8.92 2.47 11.80
C PHE A 16 -8.18 1.18 12.16
N VAL A 17 -7.27 1.24 13.14
CA VAL A 17 -6.52 0.06 13.56
C VAL A 17 -7.46 -1.06 13.99
N ARG A 18 -8.43 -0.75 14.86
CA ARG A 18 -9.37 -1.73 15.39
C ARG A 18 -10.30 -2.31 14.33
N GLU A 19 -10.79 -1.47 13.41
CA GLU A 19 -11.87 -1.86 12.50
C GLU A 19 -11.40 -2.35 11.15
N VAL A 20 -10.15 -2.03 10.79
CA VAL A 20 -9.57 -2.36 9.50
C VAL A 20 -8.25 -3.07 9.66
N ALA A 21 -7.27 -2.46 10.34
CA ALA A 21 -5.91 -3.01 10.33
C ALA A 21 -5.82 -4.39 11.00
N ILE A 22 -6.48 -4.58 12.14
CA ILE A 22 -6.52 -5.88 12.84
C ILE A 22 -7.24 -6.95 11.99
N PRO A 23 -8.51 -6.76 11.55
CA PRO A 23 -9.18 -7.77 10.72
C PRO A 23 -8.48 -8.05 9.38
N ALA A 24 -7.90 -7.01 8.76
CA ALA A 24 -7.09 -7.18 7.56
C ALA A 24 -5.82 -7.98 7.86
N GLY A 25 -5.17 -7.73 9.00
CA GLY A 25 -4.02 -8.48 9.48
C GLY A 25 -4.33 -9.98 9.65
N GLU A 26 -5.45 -10.30 10.32
CA GLU A 26 -5.92 -11.68 10.48
C GLU A 26 -6.13 -12.36 9.12
N THR A 27 -6.75 -11.66 8.17
CA THR A 27 -6.93 -12.16 6.79
C THR A 27 -5.58 -12.40 6.10
N ILE A 28 -4.63 -11.47 6.25
CA ILE A 28 -3.30 -11.58 5.65
C ILE A 28 -2.54 -12.77 6.25
N GLU A 29 -2.63 -12.99 7.56
CA GLU A 29 -2.03 -14.13 8.25
C GLU A 29 -2.62 -15.46 7.75
N GLU A 30 -3.93 -15.55 7.54
CA GLU A 30 -4.55 -16.75 6.96
C GLU A 30 -4.03 -17.04 5.55
N ILE A 31 -3.92 -16.03 4.70
CA ILE A 31 -3.39 -16.17 3.35
C ILE A 31 -1.88 -16.50 3.37
N ALA A 32 -1.12 -15.93 4.30
CA ALA A 32 0.29 -16.24 4.46
C ALA A 32 0.53 -17.70 4.85
N LYS A 33 -0.38 -18.36 5.58
CA LYS A 33 -0.30 -19.81 5.85
C LYS A 33 -0.40 -20.65 4.59
N GLU A 34 -1.19 -20.21 3.60
CA GLU A 34 -1.31 -20.89 2.31
C GLU A 34 -0.13 -20.58 1.37
N TYR A 35 0.44 -19.38 1.48
CA TYR A 35 1.54 -18.88 0.63
C TYR A 35 2.73 -18.39 1.49
N PRO A 36 3.39 -19.27 2.25
CA PRO A 36 4.34 -18.86 3.28
C PRO A 36 5.59 -18.20 2.70
N CYS A 37 6.02 -17.13 3.35
CA CYS A 37 7.30 -16.50 3.07
C CYS A 37 8.42 -17.11 3.93
N VAL A 38 9.41 -17.71 3.27
CA VAL A 38 10.49 -18.46 3.94
C VAL A 38 11.61 -17.55 4.44
N ASP A 39 11.74 -16.34 3.89
CA ASP A 39 12.87 -15.44 4.14
C ASP A 39 12.36 -14.02 4.45
N GLU A 40 11.93 -13.80 5.70
CA GLU A 40 11.44 -12.50 6.18
C GLU A 40 12.56 -11.46 6.41
N ALA A 41 13.74 -11.63 5.79
CA ALA A 41 14.91 -10.79 6.01
C ALA A 41 14.56 -9.29 5.95
N GLU A 42 14.71 -8.64 7.11
CA GLU A 42 14.55 -7.22 7.41
C GLU A 42 13.33 -6.51 6.79
N LEU A 43 12.13 -7.04 6.98
CA LEU A 43 10.95 -6.17 7.04
C LEU A 43 10.90 -5.51 8.42
N LYS A 44 11.65 -4.40 8.63
CA LYS A 44 11.34 -3.46 9.72
C LYS A 44 10.05 -2.69 9.37
N ILE A 45 8.96 -3.41 9.16
CA ILE A 45 7.63 -2.84 9.14
C ILE A 45 7.21 -2.79 10.60
N VAL A 46 7.43 -1.66 11.25
CA VAL A 46 6.88 -1.45 12.58
C VAL A 46 5.46 -0.92 12.37
N PRO A 47 4.41 -1.66 12.72
CA PRO A 47 3.06 -1.11 12.77
C PRO A 47 3.06 -0.03 13.86
N GLN A 48 3.22 1.23 13.46
CA GLN A 48 3.14 2.34 14.38
C GLN A 48 1.82 3.07 14.17
N PRO A 49 0.91 3.07 15.17
CA PRO A 49 -0.18 4.02 15.19
C PRO A 49 0.43 5.41 15.22
N THR A 50 0.50 6.06 14.07
CA THR A 50 1.00 7.42 13.94
C THR A 50 -0.21 8.33 13.87
N ALA A 51 -0.35 9.20 14.87
CA ALA A 51 -1.20 10.38 14.78
C ALA A 51 -0.61 11.30 13.71
N SER A 52 -0.82 10.97 12.43
CA SER A 52 -0.25 11.74 11.34
C SER A 52 -1.17 12.90 11.01
N LEU A 53 -0.59 14.09 11.06
CA LEU A 53 -1.08 15.26 10.36
C LEU A 53 -0.75 15.10 8.86
N SER A 54 -1.36 14.10 8.21
CA SER A 54 -1.34 13.94 6.75
C SER A 54 -2.75 14.00 6.19
N GLY A 55 -2.90 14.51 4.97
CA GLY A 55 -4.15 14.44 4.19
C GLY A 55 -4.53 13.00 3.81
N LEU A 56 -3.57 12.07 3.89
CA LEU A 56 -3.83 10.64 3.93
C LEU A 56 -4.23 10.27 5.37
N ASP A 57 -5.48 9.84 5.56
CA ASP A 57 -6.07 9.52 6.86
C ASP A 57 -5.75 8.09 7.29
N ALA A 58 -5.74 7.16 6.34
CA ALA A 58 -5.41 5.77 6.61
C ALA A 58 -4.78 5.05 5.42
N LEU A 59 -3.97 4.05 5.71
CA LEU A 59 -3.36 3.14 4.76
C LEU A 59 -3.32 1.73 5.34
N ILE A 60 -3.66 0.74 4.52
CA ILE A 60 -3.32 -0.67 4.76
C ILE A 60 -2.57 -1.17 3.54
N GLY A 61 -1.54 -1.99 3.72
CA GLY A 61 -0.80 -2.54 2.60
C GLY A 61 -0.26 -3.94 2.85
N VAL A 62 -0.38 -4.79 1.85
CA VAL A 62 0.08 -6.18 1.90
C VAL A 62 1.52 -6.26 1.36
N SER A 63 2.36 -7.07 2.00
CA SER A 63 3.73 -7.33 1.53
C SER A 63 3.80 -8.70 0.85
N ILE A 64 4.36 -8.72 -0.36
CA ILE A 64 4.46 -9.93 -1.18
C ILE A 64 5.86 -10.10 -1.77
N PHE A 65 6.26 -11.35 -1.96
CA PHE A 65 7.50 -11.72 -2.63
C PHE A 65 7.20 -12.50 -3.91
N LEU A 66 7.73 -12.00 -5.01
CA LEU A 66 7.51 -12.51 -6.34
C LEU A 66 8.77 -13.19 -6.86
N GLY A 67 8.66 -14.46 -7.24
CA GLY A 67 9.72 -15.20 -7.92
C GLY A 67 9.97 -14.72 -9.35
N GLY A 68 9.11 -13.83 -9.88
CA GLY A 68 9.24 -13.12 -11.15
C GLY A 68 8.15 -12.04 -11.22
N TRP A 69 8.42 -10.92 -11.90
CA TRP A 69 7.52 -9.76 -11.95
C TRP A 69 6.25 -9.96 -12.78
N ALA A 70 6.10 -11.11 -13.43
CA ALA A 70 4.85 -11.63 -13.99
C ALA A 70 3.83 -11.97 -12.87
N GLY A 71 3.49 -10.97 -12.07
CA GLY A 71 2.59 -11.02 -10.92
C GLY A 71 1.12 -11.15 -11.28
N THR A 72 0.77 -11.47 -12.54
CA THR A 72 -0.62 -11.75 -12.93
C THR A 72 -1.21 -12.87 -12.07
N LYS A 73 -0.43 -13.92 -11.80
CA LYS A 73 -0.86 -15.00 -10.91
C LYS A 73 -1.16 -14.54 -9.48
N PHE A 74 -0.36 -13.63 -8.92
CA PHE A 74 -0.65 -13.05 -7.60
C PHE A 74 -1.93 -12.20 -7.65
N LEU A 75 -2.04 -11.32 -8.67
CA LEU A 75 -3.18 -10.43 -8.80
C LEU A 75 -4.47 -11.23 -8.97
N ASP A 76 -4.49 -12.20 -9.88
CA ASP A 76 -5.70 -12.97 -10.20
C ASP A 76 -6.08 -13.96 -9.08
N GLU A 77 -5.11 -14.72 -8.52
CA GLU A 77 -5.42 -15.84 -7.63
C GLU A 77 -5.42 -15.48 -6.14
N ILE A 78 -4.70 -14.42 -5.74
CA ILE A 78 -4.51 -14.08 -4.32
C ILE A 78 -5.13 -12.71 -4.03
N TYR A 79 -4.79 -11.69 -4.82
CA TYR A 79 -5.30 -10.34 -4.58
C TYR A 79 -6.78 -10.23 -4.91
N ASP A 80 -7.18 -10.42 -6.17
CA ASP A 80 -8.54 -10.21 -6.64
C ASP A 80 -9.51 -11.26 -6.09
N ALA A 81 -9.05 -12.49 -5.87
CA ALA A 81 -9.88 -13.58 -5.38
C ALA A 81 -10.05 -13.61 -3.85
N LYS A 82 -9.02 -13.22 -3.08
CA LYS A 82 -9.00 -13.44 -1.62
C LYS A 82 -8.77 -12.15 -0.82
N LEU A 83 -7.61 -11.53 -0.97
CA LEU A 83 -7.18 -10.41 -0.13
C LEU A 83 -7.96 -9.12 -0.40
N GLY A 84 -8.06 -8.73 -1.66
CA GLY A 84 -8.72 -7.51 -2.13
C GLY A 84 -10.17 -7.41 -1.66
N PRO A 85 -11.03 -8.40 -1.95
CA PRO A 85 -12.43 -8.38 -1.49
C PRO A 85 -12.58 -8.29 0.02
N ALA A 86 -11.79 -9.06 0.79
CA ALA A 86 -11.85 -9.06 2.25
C ALA A 86 -11.41 -7.73 2.85
N ILE A 87 -10.22 -7.24 2.47
CA ILE A 87 -9.68 -5.97 2.96
C ILE A 87 -10.59 -4.81 2.58
N LYS A 88 -11.08 -4.75 1.33
CA LYS A 88 -12.03 -3.74 0.88
C LYS A 88 -13.35 -3.79 1.64
N GLY A 89 -13.79 -4.96 2.11
CA GLY A 89 -14.96 -5.10 2.97
C GLY A 89 -14.82 -4.34 4.30
N TYR A 90 -13.66 -4.42 4.94
CA TYR A 90 -13.35 -3.64 6.16
C TYR A 90 -13.18 -2.15 5.84
N PHE A 91 -12.44 -1.87 4.76
CA PHE A 91 -12.15 -0.51 4.30
C PHE A 91 -13.41 0.28 3.96
N ARG A 92 -14.39 -0.35 3.27
CA ARG A 92 -15.66 0.27 2.87
C ARG A 92 -16.42 0.84 4.07
N LYS A 93 -16.61 0.02 5.11
CA LYS A 93 -17.33 0.42 6.34
C LYS A 93 -16.65 1.60 7.03
N TYR A 94 -15.31 1.61 7.04
CA TYR A 94 -14.53 2.69 7.66
C TYR A 94 -14.64 3.99 6.87
N ILE A 95 -14.51 3.94 5.53
CA ILE A 95 -14.57 5.12 4.65
C ILE A 95 -15.97 5.75 4.69
N GLU A 96 -17.03 4.95 4.54
CA GLU A 96 -18.41 5.43 4.55
C GLU A 96 -18.76 6.22 5.82
N ARG A 97 -18.21 5.81 6.97
CA ARG A 97 -18.41 6.51 8.25
C ARG A 97 -17.52 7.74 8.40
N SER A 98 -16.32 7.72 7.85
CA SER A 98 -15.28 8.73 8.11
C SER A 98 -15.41 9.98 7.22
N GLY A 99 -16.18 9.90 6.14
CA GLY A 99 -16.46 11.03 5.23
C GLY A 99 -15.52 11.11 4.03
N SER A 100 -15.98 11.78 2.96
CA SER A 100 -15.29 11.85 1.66
C SER A 100 -14.20 12.93 1.57
N ASP A 101 -13.95 13.70 2.63
CA ASP A 101 -12.98 14.79 2.66
C ASP A 101 -11.53 14.31 2.93
N LYS A 102 -11.41 13.04 3.31
CA LYS A 102 -10.18 12.32 3.63
C LYS A 102 -9.73 11.46 2.44
N LYS A 103 -8.45 11.08 2.45
CA LYS A 103 -7.86 10.14 1.50
C LYS A 103 -7.43 8.88 2.22
N TYR A 104 -7.62 7.75 1.57
CA TYR A 104 -7.30 6.43 2.09
C TYR A 104 -6.47 5.68 1.06
N SER A 105 -5.62 4.77 1.51
CA SER A 105 -4.81 3.96 0.61
C SER A 105 -4.89 2.47 0.89
N LEU A 106 -5.12 1.71 -0.16
CA LEU A 106 -4.83 0.28 -0.21
C LEU A 106 -3.52 0.10 -0.99
N SER A 107 -2.54 -0.54 -0.38
CA SER A 107 -1.17 -0.60 -0.90
C SER A 107 -0.66 -2.02 -1.10
N ILE A 108 0.23 -2.20 -2.06
CA ILE A 108 0.96 -3.45 -2.27
C ILE A 108 2.45 -3.14 -2.26
N LEU A 109 3.18 -3.77 -1.34
CA LEU A 109 4.63 -3.81 -1.34
C LEU A 109 5.07 -5.11 -2.00
N ALA A 110 5.50 -5.04 -3.26
CA ALA A 110 6.01 -6.19 -3.99
C ALA A 110 7.54 -6.18 -4.02
N ARG A 111 8.14 -7.31 -3.67
CA ARG A 111 9.59 -7.52 -3.72
C ARG A 111 9.91 -8.66 -4.68
N SER A 112 10.97 -8.52 -5.46
CA SER A 112 11.47 -9.63 -6.26
C SER A 112 12.40 -10.51 -5.44
N LYS A 113 12.29 -11.83 -5.60
CA LYS A 113 13.27 -12.77 -5.03
C LYS A 113 14.58 -12.80 -5.81
N GLN A 114 14.57 -12.33 -7.06
CA GLN A 114 15.71 -12.39 -7.97
C GLN A 114 16.55 -11.11 -7.96
N THR A 115 15.95 -9.98 -7.56
CA THR A 115 16.57 -8.66 -7.57
C THR A 115 16.34 -7.97 -6.24
N SER A 116 17.30 -7.20 -5.76
CA SER A 116 17.24 -6.50 -4.47
C SER A 116 16.27 -5.29 -4.42
N GLY A 117 15.51 -5.06 -5.49
CA GLY A 117 14.56 -3.96 -5.59
C GLY A 117 13.15 -4.32 -5.14
N ALA A 118 12.41 -3.29 -4.73
CA ALA A 118 11.02 -3.39 -4.32
C ALA A 118 10.17 -2.31 -5.00
N VAL A 119 8.86 -2.51 -5.02
CA VAL A 119 7.89 -1.50 -5.44
C VAL A 119 6.79 -1.39 -4.39
N LEU A 120 6.50 -0.17 -3.99
CA LEU A 120 5.35 0.19 -3.18
C LEU A 120 4.33 0.86 -4.09
N ILE A 121 3.20 0.20 -4.30
CA ILE A 121 2.09 0.70 -5.12
C ILE A 121 0.99 1.14 -4.16
N CYS A 122 0.71 2.43 -4.08
CA CYS A 122 -0.34 3.01 -3.25
C CYS A 122 -1.54 3.40 -4.12
N CYS A 123 -2.64 2.66 -4.01
CA CYS A 123 -3.91 3.01 -4.62
C CYS A 123 -4.64 3.93 -3.65
N VAL A 124 -4.77 5.22 -4.01
CA VAL A 124 -5.33 6.27 -3.16
C VAL A 124 -6.69 6.71 -3.68
N GLY A 125 -7.63 6.91 -2.76
CA GLY A 125 -8.98 7.41 -3.06
C GLY A 125 -9.70 7.94 -1.83
N SER A 126 -10.76 8.70 -2.07
CA SER A 126 -11.71 9.17 -1.05
C SER A 126 -12.93 8.26 -0.90
N SER A 127 -13.08 7.30 -1.81
CA SER A 127 -14.09 6.24 -1.76
C SER A 127 -13.48 4.89 -2.16
N ILE A 128 -14.22 3.80 -1.95
CA ILE A 128 -13.77 2.48 -2.40
C ILE A 128 -13.72 2.41 -3.92
N GLU A 129 -14.68 3.02 -4.60
CA GLU A 129 -14.73 3.05 -6.06
C GLU A 129 -13.51 3.77 -6.64
N GLU A 130 -13.06 4.87 -6.01
CA GLU A 130 -11.82 5.54 -6.41
C GLU A 130 -10.57 4.66 -6.19
N ILE A 131 -10.53 3.91 -5.09
CA ILE A 131 -9.44 2.95 -4.83
C ILE A 131 -9.46 1.84 -5.88
N GLU A 132 -10.62 1.25 -6.17
CA GLU A 132 -10.80 0.20 -7.16
C GLU A 132 -10.44 0.65 -8.58
N LEU A 133 -10.75 1.90 -8.93
CA LEU A 133 -10.30 2.49 -10.19
C LEU A 133 -8.77 2.58 -10.26
N SER A 134 -8.11 2.91 -9.14
CA SER A 134 -6.66 2.96 -9.04
C SER A 134 -6.02 1.55 -9.08
N GLU A 135 -6.65 0.54 -8.47
CA GLU A 135 -6.18 -0.86 -8.46
C GLU A 135 -5.99 -1.43 -9.87
N ARG A 136 -6.83 -1.02 -10.85
CA ARG A 136 -6.73 -1.45 -12.26
C ARG A 136 -5.37 -1.16 -12.90
N HIS A 137 -4.57 -0.27 -12.31
CA HIS A 137 -3.25 0.10 -12.81
C HIS A 137 -2.09 -0.63 -12.11
N ILE A 138 -2.36 -1.46 -11.10
CA ILE A 138 -1.34 -2.29 -10.43
C ILE A 138 -0.54 -3.15 -11.43
N PRO A 139 -1.17 -3.90 -12.38
CA PRO A 139 -0.41 -4.69 -13.36
C PRO A 139 0.57 -3.85 -14.18
N ARG A 140 0.13 -2.64 -14.56
CA ARG A 140 0.97 -1.71 -15.35
C ARG A 140 2.15 -1.19 -14.54
N ALA A 141 1.94 -0.85 -13.27
CA ALA A 141 3.01 -0.40 -12.37
C ALA A 141 4.05 -1.52 -12.13
N LEU A 142 3.61 -2.77 -11.96
CA LEU A 142 4.51 -3.92 -11.84
C LEU A 142 5.35 -4.11 -13.12
N GLY A 143 4.71 -4.07 -14.30
CA GLY A 143 5.42 -4.24 -15.57
C GLY A 143 6.42 -3.12 -15.89
N VAL A 144 6.17 -1.87 -15.47
CA VAL A 144 7.16 -0.79 -15.59
C VAL A 144 8.31 -0.99 -14.61
N THR A 145 8.02 -1.38 -13.38
CA THR A 145 9.03 -1.67 -12.36
C THR A 145 9.99 -2.77 -12.80
N GLU A 146 9.48 -3.83 -13.42
CA GLU A 146 10.30 -4.91 -13.97
C GLU A 146 11.36 -4.39 -14.95
N LYS A 147 10.95 -3.48 -15.85
CA LYS A 147 11.86 -2.84 -16.82
C LYS A 147 12.89 -1.95 -16.15
N LEU A 148 12.49 -1.20 -15.12
CA LEU A 148 13.40 -0.34 -14.37
C LEU A 148 14.44 -1.18 -13.60
N LEU A 149 14.00 -2.19 -12.85
CA LEU A 149 14.87 -3.04 -12.05
C LEU A 149 15.81 -3.91 -12.88
N SER A 150 15.39 -4.35 -14.07
CA SER A 150 16.31 -5.03 -15.00
C SER A 150 17.40 -4.11 -15.55
N SER A 151 17.16 -2.80 -15.59
CA SER A 151 18.11 -1.79 -16.07
C SER A 151 19.01 -1.17 -14.99
N SER A 152 18.67 -1.31 -13.70
CA SER A 152 19.39 -0.67 -12.59
C SER A 152 19.79 -1.67 -11.50
N ARG A 153 21.08 -1.71 -11.11
CA ARG A 153 21.61 -2.63 -10.07
C ARG A 153 21.46 -2.14 -8.62
N ASN A 154 20.68 -1.09 -8.35
CA ASN A 154 20.61 -0.47 -7.03
C ASN A 154 19.45 -1.01 -6.18
N LYS A 155 19.72 -1.20 -4.88
CA LYS A 155 18.74 -1.53 -3.83
C LYS A 155 17.78 -0.34 -3.64
N SER A 156 16.76 -0.26 -4.49
CA SER A 156 15.80 0.85 -4.48
C SER A 156 14.37 0.36 -4.29
N VAL A 157 13.55 1.22 -3.66
CA VAL A 157 12.10 1.08 -3.55
C VAL A 157 11.46 2.09 -4.49
N TYR A 158 10.74 1.60 -5.49
CA TYR A 158 9.95 2.45 -6.38
C TYR A 158 8.57 2.70 -5.78
N LEU A 159 8.21 3.96 -5.59
CA LEU A 159 6.88 4.38 -5.14
C LEU A 159 6.01 4.79 -6.33
N TYR A 160 4.89 4.10 -6.50
CA TYR A 160 3.78 4.55 -7.34
C TYR A 160 2.64 5.03 -6.45
N VAL A 161 2.18 6.25 -6.71
CA VAL A 161 0.93 6.77 -6.14
C VAL A 161 -0.08 6.85 -7.27
N ILE A 162 -1.12 6.04 -7.17
CA ILE A 162 -2.19 5.94 -8.17
C ILE A 162 -3.44 6.53 -7.52
N GLU A 163 -3.90 7.67 -8.02
CA GLU A 163 -5.04 8.38 -7.43
C GLU A 163 -6.12 8.61 -8.49
N SER A 164 -7.36 8.26 -8.15
CA SER A 164 -8.53 8.43 -9.03
C SER A 164 -8.31 7.86 -10.45
N GLY A 165 -7.69 6.67 -10.55
CA GLY A 165 -7.40 6.03 -11.83
C GLY A 165 -6.32 6.71 -12.68
N LYS A 166 -5.56 7.65 -12.11
CA LYS A 166 -4.41 8.28 -12.77
C LYS A 166 -3.12 7.69 -12.23
N ILE A 167 -2.33 7.10 -13.12
CA ILE A 167 -1.00 6.57 -12.81
C ILE A 167 0.06 7.52 -13.37
N ASN A 168 0.99 7.95 -12.51
CA ASN A 168 2.27 8.47 -12.98
C ASN A 168 3.19 7.28 -13.28
N LEU A 169 3.62 7.14 -14.53
CA LEU A 169 4.48 6.03 -14.98
C LEU A 169 5.96 6.26 -14.66
N GLU A 170 6.31 7.43 -14.12
CA GLU A 170 7.62 7.73 -13.56
C GLU A 170 7.56 7.54 -12.04
N PRO A 171 7.91 6.35 -11.50
CA PRO A 171 7.92 6.14 -10.07
C PRO A 171 9.02 6.96 -9.40
N LYS A 172 8.77 7.37 -8.16
CA LYS A 172 9.82 7.95 -7.32
C LYS A 172 10.66 6.83 -6.74
N ALA A 173 11.98 6.87 -6.96
CA ALA A 173 12.90 5.92 -6.36
C ALA A 173 13.37 6.41 -4.99
N PHE A 174 13.44 5.50 -4.03
CA PHE A 174 13.95 5.74 -2.68
C PHE A 174 14.94 4.64 -2.30
N ASP A 175 15.87 4.93 -1.39
CA ASP A 175 16.87 3.94 -0.94
C ASP A 175 16.26 2.81 -0.09
N ASN A 176 15.13 3.08 0.56
CA ASN A 176 14.47 2.13 1.45
C ASN A 176 12.96 2.44 1.59
N LEU A 177 12.25 1.52 2.26
CA LEU A 177 10.80 1.60 2.45
C LEU A 177 10.38 2.78 3.34
N GLU A 178 11.19 3.11 4.36
CA GLU A 178 10.93 4.24 5.24
C GLU A 178 10.93 5.56 4.46
N GLY A 179 11.93 5.78 3.61
CA GLY A 179 12.00 6.94 2.72
C GLY A 179 10.82 7.00 1.74
N ALA A 180 10.37 5.85 1.22
CA ALA A 180 9.19 5.80 0.36
C ALA A 180 7.89 6.18 1.11
N LEU A 181 7.71 5.68 2.34
CA LEU A 181 6.55 6.03 3.18
C LEU A 181 6.58 7.51 3.60
N GLU A 182 7.76 8.06 3.91
CA GLU A 182 7.89 9.48 4.21
C GLU A 182 7.63 10.35 2.98
N GLY A 183 8.12 9.92 1.81
CA GLY A 183 7.80 10.53 0.52
C GLY A 183 6.29 10.54 0.24
N LEU A 184 5.60 9.43 0.54
CA LEU A 184 4.14 9.34 0.44
C LEU A 184 3.45 10.35 1.39
N LYS A 185 3.85 10.40 2.67
CA LYS A 185 3.30 11.35 3.63
C LYS A 185 3.46 12.81 3.17
N ARG A 186 4.62 13.16 2.59
CA ARG A 186 4.88 14.51 2.05
C ARG A 186 3.99 14.87 0.85
N MET A 187 3.50 13.88 0.09
CA MET A 187 2.56 14.12 -1.02
C MET A 187 1.15 14.46 -0.54
N TYR A 188 0.80 14.13 0.71
CA TYR A 188 -0.49 14.43 1.32
C TYR A 188 -0.30 15.22 2.61
N PRO A 189 0.05 16.52 2.54
CA PRO A 189 0.21 17.35 3.75
C PRO A 189 -1.13 17.49 4.50
N ALA A 190 -1.09 17.58 5.83
CA ALA A 190 -2.29 17.92 6.60
C ALA A 190 -2.88 19.24 6.12
N LYS A 191 -4.21 19.27 5.99
CA LYS A 191 -4.93 20.53 5.87
C LYS A 191 -4.98 21.18 7.25
N LEU A 192 -4.57 22.46 7.34
CA LEU A 192 -4.74 23.24 8.56
C LEU A 192 -6.25 23.34 8.90
N PRO A 193 -6.63 23.31 10.19
CA PRO A 193 -8.00 23.54 10.59
C PRO A 193 -8.44 24.92 10.09
N LYS A 194 -9.58 25.00 9.39
CA LYS A 194 -10.12 26.27 8.86
C LYS A 194 -10.44 27.32 9.94
N ASN A 195 -10.37 26.95 11.23
CA ASN A 195 -10.77 27.80 12.37
C ASN A 195 -9.62 28.46 13.14
N ILE A 196 -8.39 28.53 12.60
CA ILE A 196 -7.38 29.45 13.15
C ILE A 196 -7.68 30.85 12.61
N MET A 197 -8.75 31.47 13.10
CA MET A 197 -8.86 32.92 13.08
C MET A 197 -7.74 33.44 13.98
N ILE A 198 -6.66 33.92 13.37
CA ILE A 198 -5.68 34.77 14.04
C ILE A 198 -6.47 36.02 14.44
N ARG A 199 -6.87 36.10 15.71
CA ARG A 199 -7.35 37.35 16.30
C ARG A 199 -6.16 38.30 16.26
N LYS A 200 -6.24 39.29 15.35
CA LYS A 200 -5.38 40.47 15.38
C LYS A 200 -5.71 41.32 16.61
#